data_AF-A0A0K6G944-F1
#
_entry.id   AF-A0A0K6G944-F1
#
_cell.length_a   1.000
_cell.length_b   1.000
_cell.length_c   1.000
_cell.angle_alpha   90.00
_cell.angle_beta   90.00
_cell.angle_gamma   90.00
#
_symmetry.space_group_name_H-M   'P 1'
#
loop_
_entity.id
_entity.type
_entity.pdbx_description
1 polymer ?
#
loop_
_entity_poly.entity_id
_entity_poly.type
_entity_poly.pdbx_seq_one_letter_code
_entity_poly.pdbx_strand_id
1 'polypeptide(L)'
;MPSSSIPLHWGSAAGDEFYTIKILKEDDFRGYDGFDIGGFDEGDSSFSAHTFYVPKFEIYGDFRRAIAGYSKVSSEQVRFWSCTRRINGTIRPSEPFVEHGTTDSTPMTALVTPYLHSALLPLKLYLEYTNDTRPLGIDSSFVFLKYFDVTGQSIRGIGSIHVSNSSKIASLYRKINRLMEWRPPKKLLLYEEVKPDRIDCLDWQKSFTESEIGDGDITCFQMALTTAETQVFRTWYPELILEAARFYAKLRSEPQGTTHHKLPKQAIDFVVFPGQSFEDALKCVQERLKVTNKDLTSYKFTCSNITESDAASTSFNSHMTCKLLVDPVSFMECMHVACGACAVEWFRRSSICHQCRQPVRAIHDIHAIAGMVEAYCQFNRLAARSDTELANLRTKYKPGQLIEINQPEEAGGDPAAEERWIVQSYVL
;
A
#
# COMPACT_ATOMS: atom_id res chain seq x y z
N MET A 1 8.13 18.65 -1.45
CA MET A 1 8.59 18.59 -0.05
C MET A 1 8.23 19.89 0.64
N PRO A 2 7.51 19.82 1.76
CA PRO A 2 7.71 20.74 2.85
C PRO A 2 8.23 19.97 4.08
N SER A 3 9.32 20.46 4.64
CA SER A 3 9.87 20.03 5.92
C SER A 3 8.81 20.12 7.01
N SER A 4 8.39 18.97 7.54
CA SER A 4 7.61 18.87 8.77
C SER A 4 8.51 19.23 9.95
N SER A 5 8.52 20.52 10.31
CA SER A 5 9.24 21.01 11.48
C SER A 5 8.77 20.25 12.73
N ILE A 6 9.73 19.59 13.38
CA ILE A 6 9.64 19.04 14.74
C ILE A 6 8.95 20.07 15.65
N PRO A 7 8.11 19.67 16.62
CA PRO A 7 7.56 20.62 17.59
C PRO A 7 8.67 21.51 18.14
N LEU A 8 8.52 22.83 18.02
CA LEU A 8 9.53 23.87 18.31
C LEU A 8 10.18 23.81 19.72
N HIS A 9 9.72 22.92 20.60
CA HIS A 9 10.12 22.82 22.00
C HIS A 9 11.08 21.65 22.31
N TRP A 10 11.32 20.73 21.36
CA TRP A 10 12.26 19.63 21.55
C TRP A 10 13.59 19.92 20.86
N GLY A 11 14.69 19.76 21.61
CA GLY A 11 16.02 20.15 21.18
C GLY A 11 16.45 19.44 19.88
N SER A 12 17.34 20.08 19.13
CA SER A 12 17.87 19.53 17.87
C SER A 12 19.04 18.57 18.05
N ALA A 13 19.44 18.26 19.29
CA ALA A 13 20.63 17.44 19.57
C ALA A 13 20.49 16.62 20.86
N ALA A 14 21.18 15.47 20.89
CA ALA A 14 21.32 14.65 22.09
C ALA A 14 22.07 15.41 23.20
N GLY A 15 21.65 15.24 24.44
CA GLY A 15 22.30 15.78 25.63
C GLY A 15 21.78 15.10 26.89
N ASP A 16 22.50 15.22 28.01
CA ASP A 16 22.21 14.52 29.27
C ASP A 16 20.85 14.90 29.89
N GLU A 17 20.24 16.01 29.46
CA GLU A 17 18.94 16.47 29.91
C GLU A 17 17.76 15.91 29.09
N PHE A 18 18.03 15.12 28.05
CA PHE A 18 17.03 14.59 27.13
C PHE A 18 17.03 13.06 27.11
N TYR A 19 15.88 12.47 26.85
CA TYR A 19 15.76 11.09 26.38
C TYR A 19 15.76 11.09 24.85
N THR A 20 16.49 10.14 24.25
CA THR A 20 16.33 9.83 22.82
C THR A 20 15.19 8.85 22.68
N ILE A 21 14.11 9.23 22.00
CA ILE A 21 12.95 8.38 21.72
C ILE A 21 12.87 8.16 20.21
N LYS A 22 12.85 6.91 19.78
CA LYS A 22 12.71 6.52 18.38
C LYS A 22 11.35 5.89 18.15
N ILE A 23 10.56 6.43 17.22
CA ILE A 23 9.18 6.02 17.00
C ILE A 23 9.00 5.52 15.56
N LEU A 24 8.52 4.29 15.42
CA LEU A 24 7.95 3.79 14.16
C LEU A 24 6.45 4.02 14.13
N LYS A 25 5.90 4.36 12.97
CA LYS A 25 4.45 4.42 12.70
C LYS A 25 4.07 3.49 11.56
N GLU A 26 2.77 3.31 11.35
CA GLU A 26 2.24 2.41 10.32
C GLU A 26 2.78 2.70 8.91
N ASP A 27 2.96 3.97 8.54
CA ASP A 27 3.55 4.34 7.24
C ASP A 27 4.98 3.81 7.07
N ASP A 28 5.77 3.80 8.15
CA ASP A 28 7.14 3.29 8.13
C ASP A 28 7.12 1.77 7.93
N PHE A 29 6.23 1.08 8.66
CA PHE A 29 6.03 -0.36 8.50
C PHE A 29 5.57 -0.75 7.08
N ARG A 30 4.68 0.06 6.48
CA ARG A 30 4.20 -0.16 5.10
C ARG A 30 5.28 0.05 4.04
N GLY A 31 6.20 1.00 4.29
CA GLY A 31 7.33 1.28 3.40
C GLY A 31 8.47 0.27 3.54
N TYR A 32 8.56 -0.43 4.67
CA TYR A 32 9.66 -1.31 5.00
C TYR A 32 9.52 -2.70 4.35
N ASP A 33 10.58 -3.13 3.66
CA ASP A 33 10.66 -4.37 2.87
C ASP A 33 11.57 -5.45 3.51
N GLY A 34 12.11 -5.18 4.70
CA GLY A 34 12.99 -6.07 5.44
C GLY A 34 12.28 -6.96 6.48
N PHE A 35 13.09 -7.60 7.32
CA PHE A 35 12.65 -8.37 8.49
C PHE A 35 12.30 -7.45 9.66
N ASP A 36 11.35 -7.86 10.51
CA ASP A 36 10.73 -7.08 11.58
C ASP A 36 9.79 -5.96 11.07
N ILE A 37 9.44 -5.02 11.95
CA ILE A 37 8.48 -3.95 11.71
C ILE A 37 9.12 -2.66 11.16
N GLY A 38 10.44 -2.58 11.09
CA GLY A 38 11.19 -1.41 10.65
C GLY A 38 12.56 -1.29 11.34
N GLY A 39 13.41 -0.42 10.80
CA GLY A 39 14.73 -0.14 11.33
C GLY A 39 14.70 0.90 12.44
N PHE A 40 15.28 0.59 13.60
CA PHE A 40 15.48 1.57 14.68
C PHE A 40 16.88 2.21 14.67
N ASP A 41 17.81 1.70 13.88
CA ASP A 41 19.18 2.19 13.82
C ASP A 41 19.42 2.95 12.50
N GLU A 42 20.32 3.93 12.52
CA GLU A 42 20.62 4.75 11.33
C GLU A 42 21.33 3.90 10.27
N GLY A 43 20.79 3.87 9.05
CA GLY A 43 21.39 3.15 7.90
C GLY A 43 20.60 1.94 7.39
N ASP A 44 19.50 1.55 8.05
CA ASP A 44 18.77 0.32 7.69
C ASP A 44 17.84 0.46 6.46
N SER A 45 17.25 1.65 6.22
CA SER A 45 16.45 1.97 5.01
C SER A 45 16.00 3.44 5.01
N SER A 46 15.34 3.89 3.94
CA SER A 46 14.60 5.16 3.90
C SER A 46 13.35 5.19 4.81
N PHE A 47 13.01 4.07 5.45
CA PHE A 47 11.84 3.91 6.33
C PHE A 47 12.29 3.47 7.73
N SER A 48 13.07 4.34 8.38
CA SER A 48 13.58 4.16 9.73
C SER A 48 12.76 4.94 10.77
N ALA A 49 12.93 4.57 12.04
CA ALA A 49 12.27 5.21 13.15
C ALA A 49 12.59 6.72 13.23
N HIS A 50 11.56 7.52 13.51
CA HIS A 50 11.67 8.95 13.70
C HIS A 50 12.28 9.24 15.08
N THR A 51 13.37 10.00 15.12
CA THR A 51 14.08 10.33 16.37
C THR A 51 13.56 11.63 16.97
N PHE A 52 13.24 11.59 18.26
CA PHE A 52 12.80 12.72 19.07
C PHE A 52 13.70 12.85 20.30
N TYR A 53 14.10 14.08 20.63
CA TYR A 53 14.86 14.39 21.85
C TYR A 53 13.94 15.04 22.87
N VAL A 54 13.44 14.23 23.80
CA VAL A 54 12.38 14.65 24.74
C VAL A 54 13.02 15.07 26.07
N PRO A 55 12.77 16.28 26.58
CA PRO A 55 13.31 16.72 27.86
C PRO A 55 12.93 15.75 28.99
N LYS A 56 13.86 15.46 29.90
CA LYS A 56 13.59 14.56 31.04
C LYS A 56 12.46 15.06 31.95
N PHE A 57 12.30 16.37 32.05
CA PHE A 57 11.23 17.02 32.82
C PHE A 57 9.90 17.12 32.06
N GLU A 58 9.85 16.72 30.79
CA GLU A 58 8.63 16.75 29.97
C GLU A 58 7.52 15.93 30.63
N ILE A 59 6.28 16.38 30.45
CA ILE A 59 5.09 15.71 30.96
C ILE A 59 4.52 14.81 29.86
N TYR A 60 4.14 13.58 30.22
CA TYR A 60 3.69 12.58 29.25
C TYR A 60 2.49 13.05 28.40
N GLY A 61 1.53 13.75 29.01
CA GLY A 61 0.38 14.30 28.29
C GLY A 61 0.78 15.32 27.23
N ASP A 62 1.80 16.15 27.50
CA ASP A 62 2.32 17.13 26.54
C ASP A 62 3.10 16.44 25.42
N PHE A 63 3.92 15.44 25.75
CA PHE A 63 4.55 14.56 24.76
C PHE A 63 3.52 13.90 23.83
N ARG A 64 2.47 13.31 24.40
CA ARG A 64 1.40 12.66 23.62
C ARG A 64 0.67 13.65 22.72
N ARG A 65 0.33 14.84 23.22
CA ARG A 65 -0.31 15.91 22.44
C ARG A 65 0.59 16.39 21.31
N ALA A 66 1.89 16.55 21.54
CA ALA A 66 2.85 16.97 20.53
C ALA A 66 2.97 15.93 19.39
N ILE A 67 3.08 14.65 19.72
CA ILE A 67 3.11 13.56 18.72
C ILE A 67 1.78 13.48 17.96
N ALA A 68 0.64 13.55 18.66
CA ALA A 68 -0.67 13.52 18.02
C ALA A 68 -0.89 14.72 17.07
N GLY A 69 -0.47 15.91 17.49
CA GLY A 69 -0.49 17.12 16.67
C GLY A 69 0.38 17.02 15.42
N TYR A 70 1.58 16.44 15.54
CA TYR A 70 2.45 16.14 14.40
C TYR A 70 1.76 15.22 13.37
N SER A 71 1.01 14.24 13.87
CA SER A 71 0.24 13.29 13.07
C SER A 71 -1.15 13.76 12.68
N LYS A 72 -1.56 14.98 13.05
CA LYS A 72 -2.89 15.56 12.79
C LYS A 72 -4.05 14.70 13.29
N VAL A 73 -3.88 14.06 14.45
CA VAL A 73 -4.89 13.25 15.14
C VAL A 73 -5.09 13.75 16.57
N SER A 74 -6.14 13.29 17.25
CA SER A 74 -6.35 13.59 18.67
C SER A 74 -5.40 12.80 19.57
N SER A 75 -5.04 13.35 20.73
CA SER A 75 -4.19 12.66 21.72
C SER A 75 -4.78 11.36 22.25
N GLU A 76 -6.09 11.20 22.19
CA GLU A 76 -6.81 9.98 22.61
C GLU A 76 -6.72 8.89 21.54
N GLN A 77 -6.38 9.25 20.30
CA GLN A 77 -6.28 8.32 19.18
C GLN A 77 -4.88 7.71 19.02
N VAL A 78 -3.93 8.10 19.86
CA VAL A 78 -2.55 7.60 19.82
C VAL A 78 -2.29 6.65 20.98
N ARG A 79 -1.75 5.47 20.67
CA ARG A 79 -1.26 4.50 21.65
C ARG A 79 0.18 4.15 21.33
N PHE A 80 1.05 4.25 22.32
CA PHE A 80 2.44 3.85 22.19
C PHE A 80 2.63 2.42 22.70
N TRP A 81 3.43 1.65 21.97
CA TRP A 81 3.89 0.33 22.36
C TRP A 81 5.39 0.36 22.56
N SER A 82 5.88 -0.19 23.67
CA SER A 82 7.32 -0.36 23.88
C SER A 82 7.84 -1.43 22.92
N CYS A 83 8.95 -1.16 22.24
CA CYS A 83 9.61 -2.12 21.37
C CYS A 83 10.86 -2.66 22.06
N THR A 84 10.87 -3.96 22.32
CA THR A 84 11.96 -4.64 23.03
C THR A 84 12.68 -5.63 22.12
N ARG A 85 13.97 -5.84 22.39
CA ARG A 85 14.75 -6.88 21.71
C ARG A 85 14.42 -8.23 22.34
N ARG A 86 13.88 -9.16 21.55
CA ARG A 86 13.56 -10.53 21.99
C ARG A 86 14.83 -11.41 22.00
N ILE A 87 14.76 -12.56 22.67
CA ILE A 87 15.86 -13.55 22.75
C ILE A 87 16.35 -13.98 21.35
N ASN A 88 15.43 -14.02 20.38
CA ASN A 88 15.74 -14.40 19.01
C ASN A 88 16.35 -13.27 18.15
N GLY A 89 16.65 -12.12 18.75
CA GLY A 89 17.31 -10.98 18.10
C GLY A 89 16.37 -9.97 17.44
N THR A 90 15.08 -10.30 17.25
CA THR A 90 14.08 -9.40 16.68
C THR A 90 13.76 -8.22 17.60
N ILE A 91 13.33 -7.09 17.04
CA ILE A 91 12.82 -5.95 17.80
C ILE A 91 11.35 -5.74 17.45
N ARG A 92 10.45 -5.97 18.41
CA ARG A 92 9.00 -5.93 18.20
C ARG A 92 8.29 -5.21 19.33
N PRO A 93 7.09 -4.66 19.09
CA PRO A 93 6.17 -4.23 20.14
C PRO A 93 5.95 -5.38 21.14
N SER A 94 6.10 -5.12 22.43
CA SER A 94 5.92 -6.13 23.47
C SER A 94 4.75 -5.84 24.37
N GLU A 95 4.54 -4.58 24.72
CA GLU A 95 3.47 -4.16 25.62
C GLU A 95 3.14 -2.68 25.39
N PRO A 96 1.95 -2.22 25.79
CA PRO A 96 1.64 -0.81 25.80
C PRO A 96 2.64 -0.05 26.67
N PHE A 97 3.14 1.09 26.19
CA PHE A 97 4.08 1.96 26.90
C PHE A 97 3.45 2.68 28.12
N VAL A 98 2.21 2.33 28.47
CA VAL A 98 1.42 2.96 29.51
C VAL A 98 0.83 1.86 30.38
N GLU A 99 1.40 1.65 31.57
CA GLU A 99 0.83 0.76 32.58
C GLU A 99 -0.46 1.35 33.17
N HIS A 100 -1.29 0.48 33.77
CA HIS A 100 -2.44 0.88 34.56
C HIS A 100 -2.04 1.90 35.64
N GLY A 101 -2.60 3.13 35.57
CA GLY A 101 -2.37 4.19 36.56
C GLY A 101 -1.53 5.38 36.06
N THR A 102 -0.96 5.29 34.85
CA THR A 102 -0.31 6.45 34.21
C THR A 102 -1.36 7.51 33.83
N THR A 103 -1.06 8.77 34.11
CA THR A 103 -1.93 9.90 33.79
C THR A 103 -1.22 10.86 32.84
N ASP A 104 -1.96 11.77 32.20
CA ASP A 104 -1.37 12.84 31.40
C ASP A 104 -0.39 13.71 32.21
N SER A 105 -0.47 13.72 33.54
CA SER A 105 0.46 14.45 34.42
C SER A 105 1.73 13.69 34.81
N THR A 106 1.89 12.43 34.37
CA THR A 106 3.07 11.63 34.70
C THR A 106 4.33 12.23 34.04
N PRO A 107 5.43 12.46 34.80
CA PRO A 107 6.70 12.89 34.20
C PRO A 107 7.32 11.81 33.31
N MET A 108 7.96 12.22 32.22
CA MET A 108 8.67 11.31 31.31
C MET A 108 9.77 10.51 32.02
N THR A 109 10.43 11.07 33.03
CA THR A 109 11.41 10.34 33.86
C THR A 109 10.81 9.11 34.54
N ALA A 110 9.61 9.23 35.12
CA ALA A 110 8.94 8.10 35.75
C ALA A 110 8.52 7.05 34.73
N LEU A 111 8.12 7.48 33.53
CA LEU A 111 7.63 6.61 32.47
C LEU A 111 8.74 5.87 31.74
N VAL A 112 9.88 6.52 31.49
CA VAL A 112 10.98 5.98 30.68
C VAL A 112 11.93 5.10 31.48
N THR A 113 12.16 5.41 32.77
CA THR A 113 13.13 4.69 33.62
C THR A 113 12.93 3.17 33.66
N PRO A 114 11.70 2.62 33.74
CA PRO A 114 11.49 1.17 33.71
C PRO A 114 11.95 0.49 32.41
N TYR A 115 11.92 1.21 31.29
CA TYR A 115 12.24 0.67 29.97
C TYR A 115 13.71 0.84 29.57
N LEU A 116 14.48 1.66 30.29
CA LEU A 116 15.87 1.96 29.97
C LEU A 116 16.81 1.51 31.09
N HIS A 117 17.69 0.56 30.78
CA HIS A 117 18.82 0.20 31.63
C HIS A 117 19.88 1.31 31.69
N SER A 118 19.91 2.20 30.70
CA SER A 118 20.79 3.37 30.63
C SER A 118 20.07 4.49 29.87
N ALA A 119 20.11 5.71 30.41
CA ALA A 119 19.52 6.89 29.76
C ALA A 119 20.21 7.28 28.44
N LEU A 120 21.39 6.70 28.15
CA LEU A 120 22.10 6.90 26.88
C LEU A 120 21.55 6.03 25.74
N LEU A 121 20.75 5.01 26.05
CA LEU A 121 20.12 4.16 25.04
C LEU A 121 18.80 4.77 24.57
N PRO A 122 18.47 4.69 23.27
CA PRO A 122 17.20 5.20 22.78
C PRO A 122 16.04 4.31 23.25
N LEU A 123 14.97 4.94 23.73
CA LEU A 123 13.69 4.27 23.92
C LEU A 123 13.05 4.03 22.56
N LYS A 124 12.71 2.77 22.25
CA LYS A 124 12.12 2.36 20.97
C LYS A 124 10.62 2.17 21.16
N LEU A 125 9.81 2.90 20.39
CA LEU A 125 8.35 2.85 20.44
C LEU A 125 7.76 2.56 19.07
N TYR A 126 6.58 1.93 19.07
CA TYR A 126 5.68 1.89 17.92
C TYR A 126 4.42 2.69 18.22
N LEU A 127 4.01 3.54 17.29
CA LEU A 127 2.82 4.40 17.38
C LEU A 127 1.65 3.74 16.65
N GLU A 128 0.67 3.30 17.42
CA GLU A 128 -0.64 2.82 16.94
C GLU A 128 -1.63 4.00 16.89
N TYR A 129 -2.33 4.13 15.77
CA TYR A 129 -3.51 4.98 15.66
C TYR A 129 -4.77 4.15 15.85
N THR A 130 -5.61 4.52 16.83
CA THR A 130 -6.85 3.78 17.10
C THR A 130 -7.97 4.70 17.56
N ASN A 131 -9.18 4.45 17.07
CA ASN A 131 -10.39 5.08 17.60
C ASN A 131 -10.92 4.33 18.83
N ASP A 132 -10.36 3.17 19.15
CA ASP A 132 -10.72 2.40 20.32
C ASP A 132 -9.88 2.84 21.53
N THR A 133 -10.43 3.78 22.29
CA THR A 133 -9.79 4.34 23.50
C THR A 133 -9.96 3.45 24.72
N ARG A 134 -10.60 2.28 24.59
CA ARG A 134 -10.78 1.37 25.72
C ARG A 134 -9.43 0.80 26.15
N PRO A 135 -9.27 0.44 27.44
CA PRO A 135 -8.13 -0.32 27.90
C PRO A 135 -7.98 -1.61 27.09
N LEU A 136 -6.74 -1.96 26.76
CA LEU A 136 -6.46 -3.22 26.09
C LEU A 136 -6.86 -4.39 26.99
N GLY A 137 -7.54 -5.37 26.39
CA GLY A 137 -7.98 -6.55 27.12
C GLY A 137 -6.83 -7.54 27.28
N ILE A 138 -6.88 -8.32 28.37
CA ILE A 138 -5.90 -9.40 28.62
C ILE A 138 -6.04 -10.53 27.57
N ASP A 139 -7.22 -10.67 26.94
CA ASP A 139 -7.49 -11.66 25.88
C ASP A 139 -7.29 -11.10 24.46
N SER A 140 -6.49 -10.04 24.29
CA SER A 140 -6.18 -9.50 22.97
C SER A 140 -4.69 -9.40 22.71
N SER A 141 -4.31 -9.66 21.46
CA SER A 141 -2.94 -9.47 20.96
C SER A 141 -2.91 -8.49 19.79
N PHE A 142 -1.86 -7.69 19.73
CA PHE A 142 -1.56 -6.71 18.70
C PHE A 142 -0.61 -7.31 17.66
N VAL A 143 -1.16 -7.73 16.51
CA VAL A 143 -0.47 -8.51 15.49
C VAL A 143 -0.25 -7.69 14.22
N PHE A 144 0.91 -7.85 13.60
CA PHE A 144 1.31 -7.18 12.37
C PHE A 144 1.04 -8.06 11.15
N LEU A 145 0.66 -7.43 10.04
CA LEU A 145 0.36 -8.10 8.79
C LEU A 145 1.34 -7.68 7.70
N LYS A 146 2.02 -8.65 7.10
CA LYS A 146 2.82 -8.47 5.88
C LYS A 146 2.19 -9.20 4.71
N TYR A 147 2.28 -8.63 3.52
CA TYR A 147 1.83 -9.26 2.28
C TYR A 147 3.03 -9.61 1.42
N PHE A 148 3.10 -10.87 0.99
CA PHE A 148 3.98 -11.29 -0.09
C PHE A 148 3.26 -11.23 -1.43
N ASP A 149 3.70 -10.31 -2.27
CA ASP A 149 3.28 -10.20 -3.66
C ASP A 149 4.15 -11.10 -4.54
N VAL A 150 3.59 -12.24 -4.94
CA VAL A 150 4.22 -13.20 -5.86
C VAL A 150 4.60 -12.54 -7.19
N THR A 151 3.81 -11.58 -7.67
CA THR A 151 4.08 -10.94 -8.95
C THR A 151 5.12 -9.83 -8.82
N GLY A 152 4.99 -8.97 -7.81
CA GLY A 152 5.97 -7.93 -7.53
C GLY A 152 7.29 -8.44 -6.93
N GLN A 153 7.35 -9.71 -6.51
CA GLN A 153 8.49 -10.29 -5.79
C GLN A 153 8.93 -9.37 -4.65
N SER A 154 7.97 -8.99 -3.80
CA SER A 154 8.20 -8.09 -2.68
C SER A 154 7.34 -8.47 -1.47
N ILE A 155 7.89 -8.24 -0.28
CA ILE A 155 7.17 -8.33 0.99
C ILE A 155 7.07 -6.93 1.58
N ARG A 156 5.87 -6.52 2.02
CA ARG A 156 5.66 -5.21 2.66
C ARG A 156 4.66 -5.31 3.79
N GLY A 157 4.78 -4.41 4.76
CA GLY A 157 3.75 -4.21 5.78
C GLY A 157 2.44 -3.73 5.15
N ILE A 158 1.32 -4.23 5.65
CA ILE A 158 -0.03 -3.75 5.29
C ILE A 158 -0.62 -2.93 6.43
N GLY A 159 -0.36 -3.35 7.67
CA GLY A 159 -0.81 -2.66 8.88
C GLY A 159 -0.81 -3.61 10.08
N SER A 160 -1.45 -3.18 11.15
CA SER A 160 -1.57 -3.93 12.40
C SER A 160 -3.03 -4.12 12.81
N ILE A 161 -3.33 -5.19 13.54
CA ILE A 161 -4.68 -5.52 13.99
C ILE A 161 -4.69 -6.05 15.42
N HIS A 162 -5.81 -5.84 16.10
CA HIS A 162 -6.12 -6.55 17.34
C HIS A 162 -6.87 -7.86 17.05
N VAL A 163 -6.44 -8.94 17.68
CA VAL A 163 -7.04 -10.27 17.60
C VAL A 163 -7.39 -10.76 19.01
N SER A 164 -8.45 -11.56 19.15
CA SER A 164 -8.71 -12.25 20.42
C SER A 164 -7.85 -13.50 20.49
N ASN A 165 -7.19 -13.74 21.61
CA ASN A 165 -6.20 -14.81 21.75
C ASN A 165 -6.85 -16.19 21.60
N SER A 166 -8.08 -16.33 22.10
CA SER A 166 -8.91 -17.53 21.95
C SER A 166 -9.48 -17.76 20.54
N SER A 167 -9.44 -16.75 19.65
CA SER A 167 -9.99 -16.88 18.30
C SER A 167 -9.07 -17.68 17.38
N LYS A 168 -9.65 -18.38 16.39
CA LYS A 168 -8.87 -19.15 15.40
C LYS A 168 -8.08 -18.26 14.45
N ILE A 169 -6.93 -18.73 13.99
CA ILE A 169 -6.14 -18.11 12.90
C ILE A 169 -7.02 -17.89 11.66
N ALA A 170 -7.97 -18.78 11.38
CA ALA A 170 -8.93 -18.62 10.29
C ALA A 170 -9.77 -17.34 10.32
N SER A 171 -9.89 -16.69 11.48
CA SER A 171 -10.55 -15.38 11.59
C SER A 171 -9.83 -14.28 10.79
N LEU A 172 -8.53 -14.42 10.50
CA LEU A 172 -7.75 -13.50 9.68
C LEU A 172 -8.27 -13.42 8.25
N TYR A 173 -8.87 -14.47 7.71
CA TYR A 173 -9.38 -14.50 6.33
C TYR A 173 -10.26 -13.30 5.99
N ARG A 174 -11.27 -13.02 6.83
CA ARG A 174 -12.20 -11.92 6.60
C ARG A 174 -11.56 -10.57 6.85
N LYS A 175 -10.67 -10.47 7.84
CA LYS A 175 -9.94 -9.22 8.17
C LYS A 175 -9.03 -8.82 7.02
N ILE A 176 -8.19 -9.75 6.54
CA ILE A 176 -7.24 -9.53 5.44
C ILE A 176 -7.99 -9.19 4.15
N ASN A 177 -9.01 -9.96 3.75
CA ASN A 177 -9.74 -9.67 2.51
C ASN A 177 -10.43 -8.31 2.53
N ARG A 178 -10.92 -7.86 3.70
CA ARG A 178 -11.46 -6.51 3.86
C ARG A 178 -10.36 -5.45 3.75
N LEU A 179 -9.24 -5.66 4.43
CA LEU A 179 -8.10 -4.74 4.45
C LEU A 179 -7.48 -4.57 3.05
N MET A 180 -7.39 -5.66 2.29
CA MET A 180 -6.88 -5.67 0.92
C MET A 180 -7.91 -5.25 -0.13
N GLU A 181 -9.16 -5.03 0.29
CA GLU A 181 -10.30 -4.69 -0.58
C GLU A 181 -10.54 -5.69 -1.73
N TRP A 182 -10.11 -6.94 -1.56
CA TRP A 182 -10.23 -7.95 -2.61
C TRP A 182 -11.67 -8.38 -2.85
N ARG A 183 -12.13 -8.17 -4.08
CA ARG A 183 -13.47 -8.56 -4.55
C ARG A 183 -13.35 -9.32 -5.88
N PRO A 184 -13.62 -10.64 -5.92
CA PRO A 184 -14.07 -11.49 -4.81
C PRO A 184 -12.94 -11.75 -3.79
N PRO A 185 -13.30 -12.16 -2.54
CA PRO A 185 -12.32 -12.58 -1.54
C PRO A 185 -11.38 -13.66 -2.07
N LYS A 186 -10.08 -13.51 -1.82
CA LYS A 186 -9.02 -14.44 -2.22
C LYS A 186 -8.75 -15.47 -1.13
N LYS A 187 -8.48 -16.71 -1.55
CA LYS A 187 -7.92 -17.74 -0.66
C LYS A 187 -6.49 -17.35 -0.30
N LEU A 188 -6.07 -17.66 0.93
CA LEU A 188 -4.80 -17.19 1.47
C LEU A 188 -3.95 -18.37 1.94
N LEU A 189 -2.63 -18.16 1.90
CA LEU A 189 -1.66 -18.90 2.71
C LEU A 189 -1.13 -17.95 3.79
N LEU A 190 -0.91 -18.48 4.98
CA LEU A 190 -0.48 -17.72 6.15
C LEU A 190 0.81 -18.32 6.72
N TYR A 191 1.73 -17.43 7.07
CA TYR A 191 3.03 -17.74 7.63
C TYR A 191 3.31 -16.83 8.81
N GLU A 192 4.08 -17.31 9.78
CA GLU A 192 4.62 -16.51 10.86
C GLU A 192 6.06 -16.12 10.52
N GLU A 193 6.37 -14.83 10.58
CA GLU A 193 7.75 -14.34 10.54
C GLU A 193 8.33 -14.35 11.96
N VAL A 194 8.75 -15.54 12.42
CA VAL A 194 9.30 -15.74 13.77
C VAL A 194 10.61 -14.98 13.94
N LYS A 195 11.51 -15.09 12.96
CA LYS A 195 12.83 -14.44 12.88
C LYS A 195 13.42 -14.65 11.48
N PRO A 196 14.53 -13.98 11.10
CA PRO A 196 15.04 -14.04 9.73
C PRO A 196 15.34 -15.44 9.16
N ASP A 197 15.63 -16.42 10.02
CA ASP A 197 15.94 -17.80 9.64
C ASP A 197 14.81 -18.80 9.86
N ARG A 198 13.65 -18.36 10.39
CA ARG A 198 12.51 -19.24 10.69
C ARG A 198 11.20 -18.58 10.28
N ILE A 199 10.59 -19.14 9.23
CA ILE A 199 9.27 -18.75 8.71
C ILE A 199 8.37 -19.98 8.76
N ASP A 200 7.36 -19.95 9.60
CA ASP A 200 6.55 -21.13 9.90
C ASP A 200 5.18 -21.03 9.22
N CYS A 201 4.67 -22.14 8.67
CA CYS A 201 3.31 -22.17 8.15
C CYS A 201 2.30 -22.16 9.30
N LEU A 202 1.29 -21.30 9.21
CA LEU A 202 0.25 -21.22 10.23
C LEU A 202 -0.88 -22.22 9.99
N ASP A 203 -1.27 -22.93 11.05
CA ASP A 203 -2.43 -23.81 11.05
C ASP A 203 -3.71 -23.01 11.30
N TRP A 204 -4.59 -23.01 10.30
CA TRP A 204 -5.86 -22.31 10.31
C TRP A 204 -6.81 -22.76 11.43
N GLN A 205 -6.65 -23.99 11.93
CA GLN A 205 -7.54 -24.56 12.94
C GLN A 205 -7.16 -24.19 14.38
N LYS A 206 -5.90 -23.82 14.59
CA LYS A 206 -5.41 -23.36 15.89
C LYS A 206 -5.93 -21.97 16.21
N SER A 207 -6.05 -21.69 17.49
CA SER A 207 -6.19 -20.34 18.04
C SER A 207 -4.86 -19.57 17.99
N PHE A 208 -4.92 -18.25 18.15
CA PHE A 208 -3.69 -17.44 18.28
C PHE A 208 -2.83 -17.93 19.46
N THR A 209 -3.45 -18.26 20.60
CA THR A 209 -2.74 -18.84 21.75
C THR A 209 -2.09 -20.19 21.43
N GLU A 210 -2.79 -21.12 20.78
CA GLU A 210 -2.22 -22.44 20.42
C GLU A 210 -1.12 -22.36 19.36
N SER A 211 -1.10 -21.27 18.60
CA SER A 211 -0.04 -20.93 17.65
C SER A 211 1.07 -20.08 18.25
N GLU A 212 1.01 -19.78 19.56
CA GLU A 212 1.95 -18.91 20.26
C GLU A 212 2.07 -17.49 19.67
N ILE A 213 1.03 -17.03 18.94
CA ILE A 213 0.98 -15.67 18.38
C ILE A 213 0.49 -14.70 19.44
N GLY A 214 1.31 -13.71 19.76
CA GLY A 214 1.05 -12.63 20.71
C GLY A 214 1.36 -11.23 20.17
N ASP A 215 1.53 -10.29 21.09
CA ASP A 215 1.86 -8.89 20.79
C ASP A 215 3.18 -8.77 20.01
N GLY A 216 3.13 -8.03 18.89
CA GLY A 216 4.28 -7.75 18.03
C GLY A 216 4.67 -8.87 17.06
N ASP A 217 3.93 -9.98 17.05
CA ASP A 217 4.16 -11.04 16.05
C ASP A 217 3.69 -10.61 14.67
N ILE A 218 4.38 -11.13 13.65
CA ILE A 218 4.13 -10.79 12.25
C ILE A 218 3.54 -12.01 11.56
N THR A 219 2.30 -11.88 11.11
CA THR A 219 1.69 -12.81 10.16
C THR A 219 1.95 -12.31 8.74
N CYS A 220 2.74 -13.05 7.98
CA CYS A 220 2.91 -12.85 6.55
C CYS A 220 1.85 -13.67 5.79
N PHE A 221 1.22 -13.09 4.79
CA PHE A 221 0.23 -13.77 3.97
C PHE A 221 0.48 -13.58 2.48
N GLN A 222 -0.05 -14.50 1.68
CA GLN A 222 -0.09 -14.38 0.23
C GLN A 222 -1.40 -14.96 -0.31
N MET A 223 -1.70 -14.68 -1.58
CA MET A 223 -2.78 -15.38 -2.27
C MET A 223 -2.40 -16.85 -2.47
N ALA A 224 -3.34 -17.75 -2.20
CA ALA A 224 -3.22 -19.16 -2.53
C ALA A 224 -3.53 -19.35 -4.01
N LEU A 225 -2.50 -19.68 -4.78
CA LEU A 225 -2.61 -19.98 -6.20
C LEU A 225 -3.31 -21.33 -6.40
N THR A 226 -4.17 -21.41 -7.41
CA THR A 226 -4.74 -22.68 -7.90
C THR A 226 -3.67 -23.50 -8.62
N THR A 227 -3.93 -24.79 -8.84
CA THR A 227 -3.04 -25.67 -9.61
C THR A 227 -2.76 -25.12 -11.00
N ALA A 228 -3.78 -24.57 -11.68
CA ALA A 228 -3.63 -23.97 -13.01
C ALA A 228 -2.73 -22.73 -12.96
N GLU A 229 -2.99 -21.80 -12.04
CA GLU A 229 -2.17 -20.58 -11.88
C GLU A 229 -0.72 -20.90 -11.52
N THR A 230 -0.52 -21.88 -10.63
CA THR A 230 0.81 -22.37 -10.26
C THR A 230 1.54 -22.95 -11.46
N GLN A 231 0.86 -23.74 -12.30
CA GLN A 231 1.46 -24.30 -13.51
C GLN A 231 1.84 -23.20 -14.50
N VAL A 232 0.97 -22.20 -14.70
CA VAL A 232 1.26 -21.05 -15.57
C VAL A 232 2.51 -20.31 -15.08
N PHE A 233 2.61 -20.00 -13.79
CA PHE A 233 3.80 -19.36 -13.26
C PHE A 233 5.06 -20.19 -13.43
N ARG A 234 5.01 -21.50 -13.18
CA ARG A 234 6.18 -22.37 -13.34
C ARG A 234 6.63 -22.51 -14.80
N THR A 235 5.69 -22.51 -15.74
CA THR A 235 6.01 -22.65 -17.17
C THR A 235 6.55 -21.36 -17.76
N TRP A 236 5.91 -20.22 -17.46
CA TRP A 236 6.19 -18.95 -18.12
C TRP A 236 7.12 -18.04 -17.32
N TYR A 237 7.24 -18.25 -16.00
CA TYR A 237 8.01 -17.42 -15.06
C TYR A 237 8.78 -18.28 -14.04
N PRO A 238 9.64 -19.20 -14.51
CA PRO A 238 10.35 -20.13 -13.62
C PRO A 238 11.25 -19.43 -12.59
N GLU A 239 11.58 -18.15 -12.80
CA GLU A 239 12.35 -17.31 -11.89
C GLU A 239 11.54 -16.77 -10.70
N LEU A 240 10.21 -16.76 -10.76
CA LEU A 240 9.38 -16.23 -9.69
C LEU A 240 9.34 -17.19 -8.49
N ILE A 241 9.56 -16.63 -7.30
CA ILE A 241 9.32 -17.34 -6.06
C ILE A 241 7.82 -17.30 -5.75
N LEU A 242 7.20 -18.46 -5.66
CA LEU A 242 5.75 -18.57 -5.47
C LEU A 242 5.32 -18.69 -4.00
N GLU A 243 6.27 -18.83 -3.07
CA GLU A 243 6.01 -19.04 -1.65
C GLU A 243 6.77 -18.03 -0.80
N ALA A 244 6.08 -17.38 0.14
CA ALA A 244 6.61 -16.34 1.01
C ALA A 244 7.81 -16.85 1.83
N ALA A 245 7.73 -18.07 2.38
CA ALA A 245 8.83 -18.68 3.13
C ALA A 245 10.12 -18.79 2.29
N ARG A 246 10.00 -19.15 1.01
CA ARG A 246 11.15 -19.19 0.09
C ARG A 246 11.64 -17.79 -0.27
N PHE A 247 10.74 -16.80 -0.33
CA PHE A 247 11.11 -15.42 -0.62
C PHE A 247 11.88 -14.79 0.55
N TYR A 248 11.46 -15.03 1.80
CA TYR A 248 12.26 -14.66 2.97
C TYR A 248 13.65 -15.30 2.98
N ALA A 249 13.75 -16.58 2.59
CA ALA A 249 15.05 -17.24 2.48
C ALA A 249 15.98 -16.55 1.47
N LYS A 250 15.42 -16.03 0.37
CA LYS A 250 16.14 -15.19 -0.61
C LYS A 250 16.55 -13.85 0.02
N LEU A 251 15.62 -13.13 0.66
CA LEU A 251 15.90 -11.82 1.30
C LEU A 251 17.06 -11.92 2.29
N ARG A 252 17.13 -13.00 3.07
CA ARG A 252 18.23 -13.26 4.00
C ARG A 252 19.59 -13.41 3.31
N SER A 253 19.60 -13.95 2.09
CA SER A 253 20.83 -14.19 1.32
C SER A 253 21.29 -12.98 0.49
N GLU A 254 20.43 -11.97 0.33
CA GLU A 254 20.75 -10.75 -0.42
C GLU A 254 21.25 -9.64 0.54
N PRO A 255 22.31 -8.88 0.19
CA PRO A 255 22.76 -7.77 1.03
C PRO A 255 21.69 -6.67 1.14
N GLN A 256 21.40 -6.20 2.36
CA GLN A 256 20.58 -5.00 2.56
C GLN A 256 21.14 -3.83 1.73
N GLY A 257 20.29 -3.23 0.88
CA GLY A 257 20.69 -2.12 0.00
C GLY A 257 20.89 -2.49 -1.47
N THR A 258 20.74 -3.76 -1.88
CA THR A 258 20.42 -4.03 -3.28
C THR A 258 19.04 -3.49 -3.56
N THR A 259 18.97 -2.27 -4.10
CA THR A 259 17.77 -1.77 -4.77
C THR A 259 17.26 -2.92 -5.63
N HIS A 260 16.04 -3.42 -5.35
CA HIS A 260 15.33 -4.28 -6.28
C HIS A 260 15.55 -3.67 -7.65
N HIS A 261 16.29 -4.36 -8.51
CA HIS A 261 16.54 -3.87 -9.85
C HIS A 261 15.19 -3.38 -10.35
N LYS A 262 15.10 -2.09 -10.73
CA LYS A 262 14.09 -1.71 -11.71
C LYS A 262 14.20 -2.80 -12.74
N LEU A 263 13.14 -3.62 -12.87
CA LEU A 263 13.11 -4.65 -13.88
C LEU A 263 13.66 -3.96 -15.14
N PRO A 264 14.69 -4.53 -15.78
CA PRO A 264 15.26 -3.90 -16.96
C PRO A 264 14.11 -3.47 -17.88
N LYS A 265 14.30 -2.49 -18.76
CA LYS A 265 13.38 -2.23 -19.88
C LYS A 265 13.35 -3.42 -20.88
N GLN A 266 13.43 -4.65 -20.39
CA GLN A 266 13.19 -5.90 -21.06
C GLN A 266 11.69 -6.17 -20.99
N ALA A 267 11.20 -6.99 -21.92
CA ALA A 267 9.83 -7.46 -21.89
C ALA A 267 9.54 -8.08 -20.52
N ILE A 268 8.49 -7.59 -19.87
CA ILE A 268 8.00 -8.14 -18.60
C ILE A 268 6.68 -8.78 -18.94
N ASP A 269 6.66 -10.11 -18.97
CA ASP A 269 5.43 -10.83 -19.14
C ASP A 269 4.61 -10.70 -17.83
N PHE A 270 3.28 -10.67 -17.95
CA PHE A 270 2.37 -10.73 -16.80
C PHE A 270 1.24 -11.71 -17.12
N VAL A 271 0.83 -12.47 -16.09
CA VAL A 271 -0.27 -13.43 -16.20
C VAL A 271 -1.56 -12.73 -15.84
N VAL A 272 -2.52 -12.77 -16.75
CA VAL A 272 -3.92 -12.51 -16.41
C VAL A 272 -4.53 -13.84 -16.00
N PHE A 273 -5.21 -13.90 -14.86
CA PHE A 273 -5.85 -15.15 -14.42
C PHE A 273 -7.27 -15.28 -14.97
N PRO A 274 -7.76 -16.52 -15.24
CA PRO A 274 -9.15 -16.74 -15.59
C PRO A 274 -10.10 -16.10 -14.56
N GLY A 275 -10.96 -15.18 -15.01
CA GLY A 275 -11.92 -14.47 -14.14
C GLY A 275 -11.37 -13.27 -13.36
N GLN A 276 -10.07 -12.93 -13.46
CA GLN A 276 -9.52 -11.69 -12.91
C GLN A 276 -10.12 -10.48 -13.66
N SER A 277 -10.54 -9.42 -12.96
CA SER A 277 -11.02 -8.20 -13.63
C SER A 277 -9.89 -7.47 -14.36
N PHE A 278 -10.22 -6.64 -15.35
CA PHE A 278 -9.21 -5.83 -16.04
C PHE A 278 -8.56 -4.83 -15.08
N GLU A 279 -9.34 -4.26 -14.17
CA GLU A 279 -8.87 -3.34 -13.14
C GLU A 279 -7.83 -4.00 -12.21
N ASP A 280 -8.09 -5.23 -11.78
CA ASP A 280 -7.13 -6.00 -10.96
C ASP A 280 -5.86 -6.33 -11.77
N ALA A 281 -6.00 -6.70 -13.04
CA ALA A 281 -4.86 -6.97 -13.91
C ALA A 281 -4.00 -5.72 -14.12
N LEU A 282 -4.63 -4.57 -14.38
CA LEU A 282 -3.96 -3.27 -14.51
C LEU A 282 -3.23 -2.89 -13.22
N LYS A 283 -3.86 -3.09 -12.06
CA LYS A 283 -3.24 -2.82 -10.76
C LYS A 283 -2.02 -3.69 -10.52
N CYS A 284 -2.09 -5.00 -10.82
CA CYS A 284 -0.92 -5.89 -10.71
C CYS A 284 0.26 -5.43 -11.60
N VAL A 285 -0.03 -5.00 -12.84
CA VAL A 285 1.01 -4.47 -13.75
C VAL A 285 1.61 -3.19 -13.19
N GLN A 286 0.78 -2.26 -12.70
CA GLN A 286 1.24 -1.00 -12.11
C GLN A 286 2.11 -1.23 -10.88
N GLU A 287 1.71 -2.12 -9.98
CA GLU A 287 2.44 -2.47 -8.77
C GLU A 287 3.79 -3.13 -9.09
N ARG A 288 3.83 -4.05 -10.06
CA ARG A 288 5.04 -4.76 -10.48
C ARG A 288 6.05 -3.84 -11.16
N LEU A 289 5.58 -2.92 -11.99
CA LEU A 289 6.43 -1.94 -12.68
C LEU A 289 6.76 -0.72 -11.80
N LYS A 290 6.06 -0.54 -10.67
CA LYS A 290 6.10 0.67 -9.83
C LYS A 290 5.78 1.92 -10.64
N VAL A 291 4.72 1.85 -11.44
CA VAL A 291 4.29 2.87 -12.40
C VAL A 291 2.83 3.27 -12.19
N THR A 292 2.51 4.50 -12.58
CA THR A 292 1.14 4.99 -12.72
C THR A 292 0.65 4.83 -14.17
N ASN A 293 -0.64 5.10 -14.43
CA ASN A 293 -1.16 5.20 -15.81
C ASN A 293 -0.32 6.12 -16.71
N LYS A 294 0.28 7.18 -16.15
CA LYS A 294 1.12 8.11 -16.90
C LYS A 294 2.38 7.43 -17.42
N ASP A 295 3.02 6.62 -16.59
CA ASP A 295 4.31 6.02 -16.98
C ASP A 295 4.11 4.80 -17.91
N LEU A 296 2.91 4.21 -17.90
CA LEU A 296 2.51 3.14 -18.82
C LEU A 296 2.60 3.56 -20.29
N THR A 297 2.51 4.84 -20.64
CA THR A 297 2.63 5.30 -22.03
C THR A 297 3.99 4.97 -22.66
N SER A 298 5.01 4.67 -21.85
CA SER A 298 6.32 4.22 -22.31
C SER A 298 6.43 2.71 -22.57
N TYR A 299 5.35 1.96 -22.36
CA TYR A 299 5.28 0.51 -22.49
C TYR A 299 4.38 0.08 -23.64
N LYS A 300 4.73 -1.04 -24.27
CA LYS A 300 3.89 -1.73 -25.27
C LYS A 300 3.45 -3.06 -24.68
N PHE A 301 2.16 -3.35 -24.78
CA PHE A 301 1.55 -4.58 -24.31
C PHE A 301 1.24 -5.50 -25.49
N THR A 302 1.58 -6.79 -25.37
CA THR A 302 1.31 -7.83 -26.37
C THR A 302 0.88 -9.10 -25.67
N CYS A 303 -0.05 -9.86 -26.26
CA CYS A 303 -0.38 -11.20 -25.78
C CYS A 303 0.58 -12.23 -26.38
N SER A 304 1.17 -13.06 -25.53
CA SER A 304 2.07 -14.15 -25.94
C SER A 304 1.35 -15.49 -25.74
N ASN A 305 1.31 -16.33 -26.78
CA ASN A 305 0.86 -17.75 -26.74
C ASN A 305 -0.58 -18.02 -26.30
N ILE A 306 -1.49 -18.09 -27.27
CA ILE A 306 -2.75 -18.83 -27.13
C ILE A 306 -2.74 -19.96 -28.15
N THR A 307 -2.62 -21.21 -27.71
CA THR A 307 -3.02 -22.35 -28.53
C THR A 307 -4.54 -22.45 -28.51
N GLU A 308 -5.17 -22.73 -29.65
CA GLU A 308 -6.65 -22.75 -29.81
C GLU A 308 -7.39 -23.65 -28.80
N SER A 309 -6.68 -24.58 -28.13
CA SER A 309 -7.20 -25.45 -27.07
C SER A 309 -7.54 -24.76 -25.76
N ASP A 310 -6.91 -23.63 -25.43
CA ASP A 310 -6.99 -23.01 -24.10
C ASP A 310 -8.15 -22.02 -23.97
N ALA A 311 -8.79 -21.67 -25.09
CA ALA A 311 -9.87 -20.69 -25.17
C ALA A 311 -11.28 -21.26 -24.90
N ALA A 312 -11.41 -22.57 -24.69
CA ALA A 312 -12.70 -23.27 -24.79
C ALA A 312 -13.39 -23.62 -23.46
N SER A 313 -12.85 -23.27 -22.29
CA SER A 313 -13.36 -23.81 -21.03
C SER A 313 -13.56 -22.77 -19.92
N THR A 314 -14.63 -21.97 -20.00
CA THR A 314 -15.46 -21.64 -18.82
C THR A 314 -16.70 -20.84 -19.22
N SER A 315 -17.88 -21.46 -19.30
CA SER A 315 -19.13 -20.68 -19.36
C SER A 315 -19.36 -19.99 -18.01
N PHE A 316 -19.23 -18.67 -17.94
CA PHE A 316 -19.66 -17.89 -16.78
C PHE A 316 -20.79 -16.95 -17.19
N ASN A 317 -21.94 -17.10 -16.53
CA ASN A 317 -23.13 -16.29 -16.76
C ASN A 317 -22.84 -14.81 -16.49
N SER A 318 -23.00 -14.01 -17.53
CA SER A 318 -22.84 -12.56 -17.51
C SER A 318 -24.10 -11.87 -16.98
N HIS A 319 -24.13 -11.59 -15.67
CA HIS A 319 -24.97 -10.53 -15.15
C HIS A 319 -24.11 -9.38 -14.64
N MET A 320 -24.29 -8.23 -15.30
CA MET A 320 -23.97 -6.86 -14.90
C MET A 320 -22.52 -6.36 -14.94
N THR A 321 -22.47 -5.05 -15.22
CA THR A 321 -21.40 -4.04 -15.25
C THR A 321 -20.69 -3.82 -16.60
N CYS A 322 -20.46 -2.56 -16.98
CA CYS A 322 -19.69 -2.15 -18.17
C CYS A 322 -18.29 -2.80 -18.13
N LYS A 323 -18.03 -3.82 -18.97
CA LYS A 323 -17.00 -4.84 -18.68
C LYS A 323 -15.56 -4.57 -19.11
N LEU A 324 -15.28 -3.61 -20.00
CA LEU A 324 -13.92 -3.37 -20.48
C LEU A 324 -13.81 -2.01 -21.16
N LEU A 325 -12.67 -1.31 -21.04
CA LEU A 325 -12.47 -0.03 -21.71
C LEU A 325 -12.47 -0.19 -23.24
N VAL A 326 -13.07 0.75 -23.98
CA VAL A 326 -13.05 0.79 -25.45
C VAL A 326 -12.43 2.10 -25.88
N ASP A 327 -11.38 2.01 -26.70
CA ASP A 327 -10.61 3.15 -27.20
C ASP A 327 -10.30 4.13 -26.04
N PRO A 328 -9.55 3.69 -25.02
CA PRO A 328 -9.42 4.39 -23.75
C PRO A 328 -8.70 5.73 -23.90
N VAL A 329 -9.20 6.71 -23.15
CA VAL A 329 -8.62 8.04 -23.01
C VAL A 329 -8.30 8.32 -21.54
N SER A 330 -7.27 9.12 -21.31
CA SER A 330 -6.85 9.60 -20.00
C SER A 330 -7.15 11.08 -19.84
N PHE A 331 -7.56 11.47 -18.63
CA PHE A 331 -7.84 12.86 -18.28
C PHE A 331 -6.57 13.48 -17.71
N MET A 332 -6.10 14.57 -18.33
CA MET A 332 -4.90 15.26 -17.87
C MET A 332 -5.10 15.84 -16.47
N GLU A 333 -3.98 16.02 -15.74
CA GLU A 333 -3.87 16.31 -14.30
C GLU A 333 -4.18 15.12 -13.39
N CYS A 334 -5.32 14.45 -13.55
CA CYS A 334 -5.74 13.39 -12.63
C CYS A 334 -5.42 11.96 -13.10
N MET A 335 -5.07 11.77 -14.38
CA MET A 335 -4.70 10.50 -15.01
C MET A 335 -5.72 9.36 -14.88
N HIS A 336 -6.97 9.67 -14.51
CA HIS A 336 -8.08 8.72 -14.56
C HIS A 336 -8.42 8.40 -16.01
N VAL A 337 -8.89 7.17 -16.24
CA VAL A 337 -9.09 6.61 -17.58
C VAL A 337 -10.55 6.24 -17.76
N ALA A 338 -11.07 6.41 -18.98
CA ALA A 338 -12.42 6.03 -19.38
C ALA A 338 -12.45 5.58 -20.84
N CYS A 339 -13.55 4.96 -21.28
CA CYS A 339 -13.80 4.76 -22.71
C CYS A 339 -13.89 6.12 -23.40
N GLY A 340 -13.29 6.28 -24.58
CA GLY A 340 -13.35 7.57 -25.31
C GLY A 340 -14.78 8.01 -25.60
N ALA A 341 -15.67 7.08 -25.97
CA ALA A 341 -17.10 7.36 -26.16
C ALA A 341 -17.80 7.88 -24.90
N CYS A 342 -17.46 7.33 -23.72
CA CYS A 342 -18.00 7.79 -22.44
C CYS A 342 -17.45 9.16 -22.06
N ALA A 343 -16.17 9.43 -22.38
CA ALA A 343 -15.57 10.74 -22.19
C ALA A 343 -16.25 11.79 -23.06
N VAL A 344 -16.48 11.52 -24.35
CA VAL A 344 -17.25 12.42 -25.24
C VAL A 344 -18.61 12.76 -24.64
N GLU A 345 -19.33 11.76 -24.13
CA GLU A 345 -20.66 11.96 -23.57
C GLU A 345 -20.63 12.76 -22.25
N TRP A 346 -19.64 12.51 -21.40
CA TRP A 346 -19.46 13.19 -20.12
C TRP A 346 -19.05 14.66 -20.29
N PHE A 347 -18.02 14.91 -21.08
CA PHE A 347 -17.42 16.25 -21.21
C PHE A 347 -18.21 17.22 -22.08
N ARG A 348 -19.26 16.74 -22.77
CA ARG A 348 -20.31 17.61 -23.32
C ARG A 348 -21.04 18.43 -22.26
N ARG A 349 -21.06 17.97 -21.00
CA ARG A 349 -21.87 18.55 -19.91
C ARG A 349 -21.08 18.88 -18.66
N SER A 350 -19.77 18.65 -18.66
CA SER A 350 -18.93 18.76 -17.48
C SER A 350 -17.51 19.13 -17.89
N SER A 351 -16.83 19.90 -17.05
CA SER A 351 -15.39 20.15 -17.13
C SER A 351 -14.59 19.43 -16.04
N ILE A 352 -15.26 18.63 -15.20
CA ILE A 352 -14.64 17.89 -14.08
C ILE A 352 -14.66 16.38 -14.30
N CYS A 353 -13.64 15.70 -13.78
CA CYS A 353 -13.52 14.25 -13.81
C CYS A 353 -14.65 13.59 -13.00
N HIS A 354 -15.29 12.55 -13.55
CA HIS A 354 -16.34 11.81 -12.83
C HIS A 354 -15.82 10.99 -11.64
N GLN A 355 -14.53 10.63 -11.62
CA GLN A 355 -13.92 9.78 -10.59
C GLN A 355 -13.44 10.61 -9.39
N CYS A 356 -12.71 11.71 -9.64
CA CYS A 356 -12.11 12.52 -8.57
C CYS A 356 -12.66 13.95 -8.44
N ARG A 357 -13.58 14.35 -9.32
CA ARG A 357 -14.18 15.70 -9.34
C ARG A 357 -13.19 16.85 -9.57
N GLN A 358 -11.95 16.56 -9.95
CA GLN A 358 -10.95 17.57 -10.31
C GLN A 358 -11.23 18.15 -11.71
N PRO A 359 -10.92 19.44 -11.96
CA PRO A 359 -10.98 20.04 -13.29
C PRO A 359 -10.09 19.29 -14.29
N VAL A 360 -10.61 19.04 -15.48
CA VAL A 360 -9.87 18.40 -16.58
C VAL A 360 -9.65 19.44 -17.66
N ARG A 361 -8.38 19.66 -18.01
CA ARG A 361 -7.99 20.66 -19.02
C ARG A 361 -7.76 20.06 -20.40
N ALA A 362 -7.42 18.77 -20.46
CA ALA A 362 -7.16 18.06 -21.69
C ALA A 362 -7.47 16.56 -21.52
N ILE A 363 -7.78 15.92 -22.63
CA ILE A 363 -8.07 14.48 -22.71
C ILE A 363 -7.24 13.92 -23.86
N HIS A 364 -6.52 12.82 -23.62
CA HIS A 364 -5.63 12.20 -24.60
C HIS A 364 -5.87 10.70 -24.67
N ASP A 365 -5.73 10.12 -25.87
CA ASP A 365 -5.64 8.67 -26.05
C ASP A 365 -4.54 8.07 -25.18
N ILE A 366 -4.80 6.88 -24.62
CA ILE A 366 -3.81 6.13 -23.86
C ILE A 366 -3.55 4.77 -24.50
N HIS A 367 -2.79 4.79 -25.59
CA HIS A 367 -2.50 3.61 -26.42
C HIS A 367 -1.91 2.43 -25.66
N ALA A 368 -1.15 2.67 -24.59
CA ALA A 368 -0.62 1.61 -23.74
C ALA A 368 -1.75 0.81 -23.06
N ILE A 369 -2.73 1.49 -22.47
CA ILE A 369 -3.90 0.82 -21.86
C ILE A 369 -4.77 0.17 -22.94
N ALA A 370 -4.88 0.78 -24.13
CA ALA A 370 -5.55 0.14 -25.26
C ALA A 370 -4.90 -1.20 -25.64
N GLY A 371 -3.57 -1.25 -25.75
CA GLY A 371 -2.84 -2.50 -26.00
C GLY A 371 -3.01 -3.52 -24.87
N MET A 372 -3.11 -3.08 -23.62
CA MET A 372 -3.36 -3.96 -22.48
C MET A 372 -4.78 -4.54 -22.51
N VAL A 373 -5.78 -3.72 -22.87
CA VAL A 373 -7.17 -4.16 -23.08
C VAL A 373 -7.24 -5.20 -24.19
N GLU A 374 -6.56 -4.96 -25.31
CA GLU A 374 -6.52 -5.89 -26.45
C GLU A 374 -5.88 -7.22 -26.05
N ALA A 375 -4.73 -7.18 -25.37
CA ALA A 375 -4.06 -8.38 -24.86
C ALA A 375 -4.96 -9.13 -23.85
N TYR A 376 -5.64 -8.40 -22.97
CA TYR A 376 -6.57 -8.97 -22.00
C TYR A 376 -7.79 -9.61 -22.68
N CYS A 377 -8.36 -9.00 -23.73
CA CYS A 377 -9.45 -9.57 -24.53
C CYS A 377 -9.06 -10.85 -25.24
N GLN A 378 -7.85 -10.91 -25.79
CA GLN A 378 -7.35 -12.10 -26.49
C GLN A 378 -7.30 -13.30 -25.53
N PHE A 379 -6.81 -13.06 -24.30
CA PHE A 379 -6.75 -14.06 -23.25
C PHE A 379 -8.13 -14.42 -22.66
N ASN A 380 -8.99 -13.43 -22.43
CA ASN A 380 -10.31 -13.60 -21.82
C ASN A 380 -11.43 -13.25 -22.81
N ARG A 381 -11.66 -14.13 -23.79
CA ARG A 381 -12.64 -13.91 -24.88
C ARG A 381 -14.06 -13.61 -24.40
N LEU A 382 -14.43 -14.05 -23.19
CA LEU A 382 -15.74 -13.80 -22.57
C LEU A 382 -15.88 -12.41 -21.92
N ALA A 383 -14.77 -11.68 -21.77
CA ALA A 383 -14.76 -10.31 -21.28
C ALA A 383 -14.86 -9.27 -22.41
N ALA A 384 -14.72 -9.69 -23.67
CA ALA A 384 -14.88 -8.80 -24.81
C ALA A 384 -16.33 -8.28 -24.91
N ARG A 385 -16.48 -7.00 -25.24
CA ARG A 385 -17.79 -6.42 -25.59
C ARG A 385 -18.29 -7.01 -26.90
N SER A 386 -19.62 -7.04 -27.07
CA SER A 386 -20.23 -7.49 -28.33
C SER A 386 -19.85 -6.57 -29.49
N ASP A 387 -19.81 -7.11 -30.72
CA ASP A 387 -19.48 -6.33 -31.93
C ASP A 387 -20.45 -5.15 -32.14
N THR A 388 -21.72 -5.34 -31.80
CA THR A 388 -22.74 -4.29 -31.87
C THR A 388 -22.46 -3.17 -30.88
N GLU A 389 -22.05 -3.50 -29.65
CA GLU A 389 -21.68 -2.51 -28.64
C GLU A 389 -20.39 -1.77 -29.02
N LEU A 390 -19.38 -2.49 -29.54
CA LEU A 390 -18.15 -1.88 -30.05
C LEU A 390 -18.43 -0.91 -31.19
N ALA A 391 -19.27 -1.30 -32.17
CA ALA A 391 -19.68 -0.43 -33.26
C ALA A 391 -20.38 0.82 -32.73
N ASN A 392 -21.31 0.68 -31.78
CA ASN A 392 -22.02 1.79 -31.16
C ASN A 392 -21.11 2.76 -30.40
N LEU A 393 -20.05 2.27 -29.75
CA LEU A 393 -19.08 3.14 -29.07
C LEU A 393 -18.19 3.86 -30.09
N ARG A 394 -17.79 3.16 -31.16
CA ARG A 394 -16.93 3.70 -32.22
C ARG A 394 -17.62 4.66 -33.19
N THR A 395 -18.96 4.75 -33.17
CA THR A 395 -19.67 5.86 -33.81
C THR A 395 -19.55 7.16 -33.01
N LYS A 396 -19.39 7.08 -31.69
CA LYS A 396 -19.30 8.24 -30.79
C LYS A 396 -17.88 8.79 -30.67
N TYR A 397 -16.86 7.92 -30.73
CA TYR A 397 -15.46 8.29 -30.58
C TYR A 397 -14.56 7.42 -31.46
N LYS A 398 -13.55 8.03 -32.07
CA LYS A 398 -12.44 7.32 -32.73
C LYS A 398 -11.10 7.77 -32.15
N PRO A 399 -10.11 6.87 -31.99
CA PRO A 399 -8.76 7.27 -31.57
C PRO A 399 -8.22 8.42 -32.42
N GLY A 400 -7.60 9.41 -31.77
CA GLY A 400 -7.12 10.65 -32.38
C GLY A 400 -8.17 11.75 -32.53
N GLN A 401 -9.45 11.49 -32.20
CA GLN A 401 -10.49 12.51 -32.20
C GLN A 401 -10.31 13.44 -30.99
N LEU A 402 -10.34 14.76 -31.23
CA LEU A 402 -10.37 15.74 -30.14
C LEU A 402 -11.70 15.64 -29.37
N ILE A 403 -11.60 15.53 -28.05
CA ILE A 403 -12.76 15.57 -27.16
C ILE A 403 -12.86 16.98 -26.60
N GLU A 404 -13.89 17.71 -27.02
CA GLU A 404 -14.18 19.03 -26.49
C GLU A 404 -14.68 18.94 -25.04
N ILE A 405 -14.11 19.80 -24.19
CA ILE A 405 -14.50 19.94 -22.80
C ILE A 405 -15.37 21.18 -22.70
N ASN A 406 -16.63 20.98 -22.33
CA ASN A 406 -17.55 22.09 -22.13
C ASN A 406 -17.06 22.92 -20.92
N GLN A 407 -16.46 24.06 -21.21
CA GLN A 407 -16.14 25.06 -20.20
C GLN A 407 -17.44 25.85 -19.94
N PRO A 408 -17.89 25.99 -18.68
CA PRO A 408 -19.01 26.87 -18.42
C PRO A 408 -18.64 28.27 -18.94
N GLU A 409 -19.50 28.85 -19.79
CA GLU A 409 -19.37 30.24 -20.21
C GLU A 409 -19.12 31.08 -18.96
N GLU A 410 -17.98 31.78 -18.91
CA GLU A 410 -17.74 32.77 -17.88
C GLU A 410 -18.91 33.75 -17.93
N ALA A 411 -19.75 33.72 -16.91
CA ALA A 411 -20.80 34.70 -16.73
C ALA A 411 -20.14 36.07 -16.82
N GLY A 412 -20.54 36.85 -17.84
CA GLY A 412 -19.89 38.08 -18.26
C GLY A 412 -19.41 38.94 -17.09
N GLY A 413 -18.10 38.92 -16.88
CA GLY A 413 -17.37 39.88 -16.08
C GLY A 413 -16.87 41.00 -16.99
N ASP A 414 -17.36 42.20 -16.71
CA ASP A 414 -17.02 43.51 -17.27
C ASP A 414 -15.53 43.65 -17.73
N PRO A 415 -15.23 44.11 -18.96
CA PRO A 415 -13.87 44.21 -19.44
C PRO A 415 -13.21 45.53 -19.01
N ALA A 416 -12.54 45.56 -17.86
CA ALA A 416 -11.44 46.52 -17.61
C ALA A 416 -10.68 46.23 -16.31
N ALA A 417 -9.52 45.57 -16.43
CA ALA A 417 -8.28 45.94 -15.75
C ALA A 417 -7.17 44.98 -16.20
N GLU A 418 -6.48 45.32 -17.29
CA GLU A 418 -5.14 44.78 -17.54
C GLU A 418 -4.23 45.27 -16.41
N GLU A 419 -3.68 44.36 -15.60
CA GLU A 419 -2.35 44.58 -15.02
C GLU A 419 -1.45 43.38 -15.35
N ARG A 420 -0.56 43.63 -16.30
CA ARG A 420 0.53 42.75 -16.73
C ARG A 420 1.58 42.69 -15.63
N TRP A 421 2.01 41.48 -15.27
CA TRP A 421 3.33 41.28 -14.66
C TRP A 421 4.16 40.39 -15.57
N ILE A 422 5.12 41.03 -16.25
CA ILE A 422 6.23 40.40 -16.95
C ILE A 422 7.23 39.95 -15.88
N VAL A 423 7.53 38.65 -15.79
CA VAL A 423 8.65 38.16 -14.97
C VAL A 423 9.81 37.83 -15.90
N GLN A 424 10.84 38.68 -15.88
CA GLN A 424 12.16 38.39 -16.43
C GLN A 424 12.93 37.49 -15.46
N SER A 425 13.48 36.38 -15.97
CA SER A 425 14.44 35.56 -15.23
C SER A 425 15.86 36.14 -15.36
N TYR A 426 16.58 36.22 -14.25
CA TYR A 426 18.04 36.33 -14.25
C TYR A 426 18.63 35.08 -13.60
N VAL A 427 19.68 34.55 -14.23
CA VAL A 427 20.50 33.45 -13.72
C VAL A 427 21.47 34.01 -12.68
N LEU A 428 21.50 33.41 -11.51
CA LEU A 428 22.72 33.18 -10.72
C LEU A 428 22.74 31.72 -10.27
#